data_AF-V9HF92-F1
#
_entry.id   AF-V9HF92-F1
#
_cell.length_a   1.000
_cell.length_b   1.000
_cell.length_c   1.000
_cell.angle_alpha   90.00
_cell.angle_beta   90.00
_cell.angle_gamma   90.00
#
_symmetry.space_group_name_H-M   'P 1'
#
loop_
_entity.id
_entity.type
_entity.pdbx_description
1 polymer ?
#
loop_
_entity_poly.entity_id
_entity_poly.type
_entity_poly.pdbx_seq_one_letter_code
_entity_poly.pdbx_strand_id
1 'polypeptide(L)'
;MYKYCIDNNYGMGTDKSWALKHFQLIEKSLGSDEEILMCFIGLHNYISSSKHDSNFAYAVTNKRIIMAQKKMLGEIIQTVSLKNVNDITMTTGAITGIITIDTVKETFNVAINKSGADLQFSR
;
A
#
# COMPACT_ATOMS: atom_id res chain seq x y z
N MET A 1 12.34 -3.04 -0.32
CA MET A 1 11.03 -2.37 -0.51
C MET A 1 10.98 -0.92 0.00
N TYR A 2 11.26 -0.63 1.28
CA TYR A 2 11.15 0.74 1.81
C TYR A 2 11.99 1.79 1.04
N LYS A 3 13.23 1.47 0.67
CA LYS A 3 14.08 2.35 -0.16
C LYS A 3 13.44 2.64 -1.53
N TYR A 4 12.84 1.64 -2.18
CA TYR A 4 12.12 1.83 -3.44
C TYR A 4 10.98 2.84 -3.29
N CYS A 5 10.25 2.82 -2.16
CA CYS A 5 9.19 3.80 -1.91
C CYS A 5 9.75 5.23 -1.80
N ILE A 6 10.88 5.42 -1.10
CA ILE A 6 11.56 6.72 -0.99
C ILE A 6 12.02 7.19 -2.38
N ASP A 7 12.76 6.33 -3.09
CA ASP A 7 13.41 6.68 -4.36
C ASP A 7 12.39 7.03 -5.46
N ASN A 8 11.18 6.46 -5.39
CA ASN A 8 10.09 6.70 -6.36
C ASN A 8 8.98 7.62 -5.83
N ASN A 9 9.16 8.19 -4.64
CA ASN A 9 8.21 9.11 -4.04
C ASN A 9 6.80 8.50 -3.79
N TYR A 10 6.75 7.20 -3.49
CA TYR A 10 5.54 6.46 -3.18
C TYR A 10 5.22 6.50 -1.68
N GLY A 11 4.01 6.09 -1.30
CA GLY A 11 3.58 6.12 0.10
C GLY A 11 4.57 5.39 1.03
N MET A 12 5.03 6.07 2.09
CA MET A 12 6.06 5.58 3.01
C MET A 12 5.53 5.24 4.41
N GLY A 13 4.24 5.48 4.66
CA GLY A 13 3.67 5.39 6.00
C GLY A 13 4.12 6.53 6.92
N THR A 14 3.76 6.43 8.20
CA THR A 14 4.03 7.47 9.21
C THR A 14 5.33 7.28 9.96
N ASP A 15 5.83 6.04 10.06
CA ASP A 15 7.04 5.70 10.80
C ASP A 15 7.88 4.66 10.06
N LYS A 16 9.19 4.93 9.93
CA LYS A 16 10.14 4.07 9.21
C LYS A 16 10.28 2.69 9.85
N SER A 17 10.32 2.60 11.18
CA SER A 17 10.49 1.31 11.89
C SER A 17 9.29 0.40 11.65
N TRP A 18 8.08 0.95 11.72
CA TRP A 18 6.86 0.22 11.39
C TRP A 18 6.77 -0.14 9.91
N ALA A 19 7.13 0.76 9.01
CA ALA A 19 7.18 0.49 7.58
C ALA A 19 8.08 -0.72 7.26
N LEU A 20 9.28 -0.78 7.84
CA LEU A 20 10.20 -1.92 7.68
C LEU A 20 9.59 -3.22 8.20
N LYS A 21 8.93 -3.19 9.36
CA LYS A 21 8.24 -4.37 9.92
C LYS A 21 7.12 -4.87 9.01
N HIS A 22 6.35 -3.96 8.40
CA HIS A 22 5.29 -4.33 7.45
C HIS A 22 5.88 -4.97 6.19
N PHE A 23 6.92 -4.37 5.60
CA PHE A 23 7.57 -4.94 4.42
C PHE A 23 8.25 -6.28 4.68
N GLN A 24 8.80 -6.50 5.87
CA GLN A 24 9.38 -7.79 6.23
C GLN A 24 8.35 -8.94 6.18
N LEU A 25 7.08 -8.65 6.48
CA LEU A 25 6.01 -9.65 6.34
C LEU A 25 5.76 -10.00 4.87
N ILE A 26 5.84 -9.02 3.97
CA ILE A 26 5.72 -9.25 2.53
C ILE A 26 6.90 -10.11 2.05
N GLU A 27 8.12 -9.74 2.40
CA GLU A 27 9.33 -10.49 2.01
C GLU A 27 9.26 -11.96 2.42
N LYS A 28 8.75 -12.26 3.63
CA LYS A 28 8.52 -13.63 4.11
C LYS A 28 7.41 -14.39 3.38
N SER A 29 6.50 -13.68 2.71
CA SER A 29 5.33 -14.26 2.04
C SER A 29 5.52 -14.51 0.55
N LEU A 30 6.62 -14.02 -0.04
CA LEU A 30 6.92 -14.17 -1.46
C LEU A 30 7.28 -15.61 -1.82
N GLY A 31 6.75 -16.07 -2.95
CA GLY A 31 7.24 -17.29 -3.60
C GLY A 31 8.63 -17.11 -4.19
N SER A 32 9.35 -18.23 -4.42
CA SER A 32 10.70 -18.21 -4.98
C SER A 32 10.78 -17.70 -6.42
N ASP A 33 9.67 -17.70 -7.15
CA ASP A 33 9.50 -17.23 -8.53
C ASP A 33 8.55 -16.01 -8.61
N GLU A 34 8.33 -15.33 -7.49
CA GLU A 34 7.45 -14.17 -7.39
C GLU A 34 8.27 -12.87 -7.33
N GLU A 35 8.06 -12.00 -8.31
CA GLU A 35 8.78 -10.74 -8.45
C GLU A 35 7.90 -9.56 -8.05
N ILE A 36 8.43 -8.65 -7.21
CA ILE A 36 7.75 -7.40 -6.86
C ILE A 36 7.93 -6.40 -8.00
N LEU A 37 6.82 -5.94 -8.58
CA LEU A 37 6.79 -4.92 -9.63
C LEU A 37 6.67 -3.51 -9.04
N MET A 38 5.91 -3.38 -7.94
CA MET A 38 5.70 -2.12 -7.24
C MET A 38 5.43 -2.38 -5.76
N CYS A 39 5.86 -1.46 -4.89
CA CYS A 39 5.45 -1.47 -3.49
C CYS A 39 5.24 -0.05 -2.94
N PHE A 40 4.36 0.06 -1.95
CA PHE A 40 4.03 1.31 -1.26
C PHE A 40 3.39 1.02 0.10
N ILE A 41 3.19 2.05 0.92
CA ILE A 41 2.43 2.02 2.18
C ILE A 41 1.29 3.02 2.10
N GLY A 42 0.11 2.61 2.54
CA GLY A 42 -1.06 3.48 2.64
C GLY A 42 -2.01 3.07 3.75
N LEU A 43 -2.96 3.95 4.05
CA LEU A 43 -4.04 3.70 5.01
C LEU A 43 -5.07 2.76 4.38
N HIS A 44 -5.20 1.55 4.90
CA HIS A 44 -6.13 0.53 4.39
C HIS A 44 -7.58 0.81 4.80
N ASN A 45 -8.54 0.39 3.96
CA ASN A 45 -9.98 0.61 4.15
C ASN A 45 -10.31 2.07 4.47
N TYR A 46 -9.70 2.98 3.71
CA TYR A 46 -9.80 4.41 3.95
C TYR A 46 -11.21 4.94 3.67
N ILE A 47 -11.81 5.57 4.69
CA ILE A 47 -13.02 6.39 4.58
C ILE A 47 -12.68 7.84 4.94
N SER A 48 -11.87 8.05 5.98
CA SER A 48 -11.34 9.35 6.39
C SER A 48 -10.07 9.18 7.22
N SER A 49 -9.39 10.27 7.55
CA SER A 49 -8.14 10.25 8.35
C SER A 49 -8.29 9.68 9.77
N SER A 50 -9.51 9.54 10.30
CA SER A 50 -9.78 8.91 11.59
C SER A 50 -10.53 7.58 11.47
N LYS A 51 -10.95 7.19 10.25
CA LYS A 51 -11.70 5.96 9.98
C LYS A 51 -11.02 5.17 8.86
N HIS A 52 -10.07 4.35 9.28
CA HIS A 52 -9.26 3.47 8.44
C HIS A 52 -8.57 2.39 9.30
N ASP A 53 -8.03 1.34 8.68
CA ASP A 53 -7.40 0.20 9.36
C ASP A 53 -5.89 0.40 9.61
N SER A 54 -5.46 1.65 9.80
CA SER A 54 -4.05 2.04 9.88
C SER A 54 -3.22 1.70 8.62
N ASN A 55 -1.90 1.89 8.70
CA ASN A 55 -0.99 1.64 7.58
C ASN A 55 -0.88 0.15 7.27
N PHE A 56 -0.94 -0.18 5.99
CA PHE A 56 -0.56 -1.48 5.43
C PHE A 56 0.56 -1.26 4.41
N ALA A 57 1.49 -2.19 4.34
CA ALA A 57 2.39 -2.31 3.21
C ALA A 57 1.69 -3.09 2.09
N TYR A 58 1.93 -2.64 0.87
CA TYR A 58 1.43 -3.24 -0.36
C TYR A 58 2.60 -3.64 -1.25
N ALA A 59 2.48 -4.81 -1.88
CA ALA A 59 3.31 -5.20 -3.00
C ALA A 59 2.42 -5.71 -4.13
N VAL A 60 2.57 -5.15 -5.31
CA VAL A 60 2.04 -5.71 -6.55
C VAL A 60 3.14 -6.56 -7.15
N THR A 61 2.89 -7.87 -7.26
CA THR A 61 3.82 -8.83 -7.86
C THR A 61 3.37 -9.21 -9.26
N ASN A 62 4.16 -10.02 -9.95
CA ASN A 62 3.74 -10.67 -11.20
C ASN A 62 2.60 -11.70 -11.01
N LYS A 63 2.10 -11.94 -9.79
CA LYS A 63 1.07 -12.96 -9.49
C LYS A 63 -0.14 -12.42 -8.73
N ARG A 64 0.08 -11.51 -7.77
CA ARG A 64 -0.94 -11.05 -6.82
C ARG A 64 -0.58 -9.72 -6.19
N ILE A 65 -1.56 -9.09 -5.57
CA ILE A 65 -1.36 -8.01 -4.61
C ILE A 65 -1.21 -8.66 -3.23
N ILE A 66 -0.14 -8.33 -2.51
CA ILE A 66 0.10 -8.73 -1.13
C ILE A 66 -0.06 -7.49 -0.24
N MET A 67 -0.84 -7.63 0.82
CA MET A 67 -1.15 -6.58 1.78
C MET A 67 -0.74 -7.06 3.17
N ALA A 68 0.14 -6.33 3.84
CA ALA A 68 0.67 -6.76 5.14
C ALA A 68 0.70 -5.64 6.17
N GLN A 69 0.33 -5.99 7.40
CA GLN A 69 0.40 -5.10 8.54
C GLN A 69 0.94 -5.85 9.75
N LYS A 70 2.02 -5.30 10.32
CA LYS A 70 2.51 -5.71 11.63
C LYS A 70 1.74 -4.95 12.70
N LYS A 71 1.21 -5.66 13.70
CA LYS A 71 0.57 -5.05 14.87
C LYS A 71 1.46 -5.19 16.10
N MET A 72 1.12 -4.46 17.16
CA MET A 72 1.75 -4.68 18.47
C MET A 72 1.58 -6.14 18.91
N LEU A 73 0.39 -6.69 18.73
CA LEU A 73 0.07 -8.11 18.93
C LEU A 73 -0.41 -8.71 17.60
N GLY A 74 0.35 -9.66 17.08
CA GLY A 74 0.04 -10.37 15.84
C GLY A 74 0.46 -9.64 14.56
N GLU A 75 -0.11 -10.09 13.45
CA GLU A 75 0.12 -9.61 12.10
C GLU A 75 -1.06 -9.97 11.20
N ILE A 76 -1.23 -9.20 10.13
CA ILE A 76 -2.21 -9.45 9.09
C ILE A 76 -1.46 -9.57 7.77
N ILE A 77 -1.73 -10.64 7.03
CA ILE A 77 -1.29 -10.83 5.64
C ILE A 77 -2.52 -11.22 4.85
N GLN A 78 -2.84 -10.45 3.82
CA GLN A 78 -3.93 -10.69 2.89
C GLN A 78 -3.39 -10.67 1.47
N THR A 79 -4.01 -11.42 0.56
CA THR A 79 -3.58 -11.46 -0.84
C THR A 79 -4.74 -11.53 -1.79
N VAL A 80 -4.63 -10.80 -2.90
CA VAL A 80 -5.58 -10.84 -4.02
C VAL A 80 -4.83 -11.27 -5.28
N SER A 81 -5.18 -12.41 -5.86
CA SER A 81 -4.62 -12.81 -7.16
C SER A 81 -4.98 -11.79 -8.23
N LEU A 82 -4.04 -11.47 -9.12
CA LEU A 82 -4.30 -10.49 -10.20
C LEU A 82 -5.49 -10.89 -11.07
N LYS A 83 -5.75 -12.19 -11.23
CA LYS A 83 -6.92 -12.71 -11.98
C LYS A 83 -8.27 -12.39 -11.32
N ASN A 84 -8.27 -12.02 -10.04
CA ASN A 84 -9.45 -11.67 -9.28
C ASN A 84 -9.58 -10.15 -9.10
N VAL A 85 -8.68 -9.36 -9.69
CA VAL A 85 -8.81 -7.90 -9.72
C VAL A 85 -9.68 -7.55 -10.92
N ASN A 86 -10.77 -6.82 -10.67
CA ASN A 86 -11.64 -6.33 -11.73
C ASN A 86 -11.11 -5.00 -12.28
N ASP A 87 -10.81 -4.06 -11.37
CA ASP A 87 -10.36 -2.72 -11.72
C ASP A 87 -9.50 -2.11 -10.61
N ILE A 88 -8.60 -1.20 -11.00
CA ILE A 88 -7.83 -0.37 -10.08
C ILE A 88 -7.94 1.06 -10.56
N THR A 89 -8.58 1.91 -9.76
CA THR A 89 -8.72 3.33 -10.04
C THR A 89 -7.97 4.17 -9.03
N MET A 90 -7.57 5.37 -9.43
CA MET A 90 -6.93 6.34 -8.55
C MET A 90 -7.63 7.68 -8.67
N THR A 91 -8.12 8.20 -7.54
CA THR A 91 -8.63 9.58 -7.43
C THR A 91 -7.59 10.41 -6.69
N THR A 92 -7.17 11.54 -7.27
CA THR A 92 -6.18 12.42 -6.64
C THR A 92 -6.84 13.71 -6.16
N GLY A 93 -6.66 14.02 -4.89
CA GLY A 93 -6.92 15.34 -4.32
C GLY A 93 -5.62 16.15 -4.22
N ALA A 94 -5.71 17.35 -3.66
CA ALA A 94 -4.55 18.23 -3.49
C ALA A 94 -3.43 17.60 -2.62
N ILE A 95 -3.80 16.83 -1.60
CA ILE A 95 -2.87 16.30 -0.57
C ILE A 95 -2.83 14.75 -0.56
N THR A 96 -3.91 14.10 -0.99
CA THR A 96 -4.09 12.65 -0.83
C THR A 96 -4.49 12.02 -2.16
N GLY A 97 -3.85 10.90 -2.52
CA GLY A 97 -4.35 9.99 -3.54
C GLY A 97 -5.12 8.85 -2.89
N ILE A 98 -6.28 8.49 -3.44
CA ILE A 98 -7.06 7.31 -3.02
C ILE A 98 -6.99 6.31 -4.16
N ILE A 99 -6.38 5.17 -3.89
CA ILE A 99 -6.39 4.00 -4.79
C ILE A 99 -7.58 3.14 -4.39
N THR A 100 -8.51 2.90 -5.31
CA THR A 100 -9.63 1.97 -5.11
C THR A 100 -9.32 0.69 -5.89
N ILE A 101 -9.27 -0.42 -5.17
CA ILE A 101 -9.04 -1.75 -5.74
C ILE A 101 -10.37 -2.50 -5.68
N ASP A 102 -10.94 -2.77 -6.85
CA ASP A 102 -12.13 -3.60 -6.98
C ASP A 102 -11.73 -5.02 -7.37
N THR A 103 -12.25 -5.99 -6.65
CA THR A 103 -11.95 -7.41 -6.84
C THR A 103 -13.26 -8.18 -6.99
N VAL A 104 -13.17 -9.42 -7.44
CA VAL A 104 -14.35 -10.32 -7.53
C VAL A 104 -15.11 -10.44 -6.21
N LYS A 105 -14.43 -10.30 -5.05
CA LYS A 105 -15.04 -10.50 -3.73
C LYS A 105 -15.38 -9.21 -3.01
N GLU A 106 -14.56 -8.18 -3.16
CA GLU A 106 -14.62 -6.98 -2.34
C GLU A 106 -13.98 -5.78 -3.05
N THR A 107 -14.39 -4.59 -2.64
CA THR A 107 -13.80 -3.31 -3.03
C THR A 107 -13.22 -2.65 -1.79
N PHE A 108 -11.97 -2.16 -1.88
CA PHE A 108 -11.35 -1.43 -0.77
C PHE A 108 -10.55 -0.22 -1.25
N ASN A 109 -10.39 0.75 -0.35
CA ASN A 109 -9.70 2.01 -0.61
C ASN A 109 -8.39 2.08 0.16
N VAL A 110 -7.36 2.60 -0.49
CA VAL A 110 -6.04 2.83 0.10
C VAL A 110 -5.67 4.29 -0.09
N ALA A 111 -5.59 5.05 1.00
CA ALA A 111 -5.10 6.42 0.94
C ALA A 111 -3.58 6.45 1.01
N ILE A 112 -2.96 7.12 0.04
CA ILE A 112 -1.55 7.43 0.01
C ILE A 112 -1.37 8.94 0.15
N ASN A 113 -0.45 9.35 1.02
CA ASN A 113 -0.07 10.76 1.10
C ASN A 113 0.67 11.11 -0.19
N LYS A 114 0.26 12.20 -0.85
CA LYS A 114 1.09 12.83 -1.87
C LYS A 114 2.31 13.38 -1.11
N SER A 115 3.51 12.99 -1.52
CA SER A 115 4.71 13.49 -0.85
C SER A 115 4.71 15.02 -0.82
N GLY A 116 5.29 15.62 0.22
CA GLY A 116 5.43 17.07 0.32
C GLY A 116 6.28 17.72 -0.78
N ALA A 117 6.90 16.96 -1.69
CA ALA A 117 7.65 17.52 -2.81
C ALA A 117 6.75 18.17 -3.88
N ASP A 118 5.51 17.69 -4.05
CA ASP A 118 4.56 18.28 -5.01
C ASP A 118 3.89 19.56 -4.48
N LEU A 119 3.98 19.83 -3.17
CA LEU A 119 3.45 21.04 -2.55
C LEU A 119 4.36 22.27 -2.72
N GLN A 120 5.56 22.11 -3.29
CA GLN A 120 6.47 23.24 -3.58
C GLN A 120 6.40 23.78 -5.01
N PHE A 121 5.53 23.23 -5.88
CA PHE A 121 5.32 23.75 -7.24
C PHE A 121 3.94 24.39 -7.44
N SER A 122 3.37 24.96 -6.38
CA SER A 122 2.23 25.86 -6.49
C SER A 122 2.47 27.15 -5.71
N ARG A 123 3.44 27.93 -6.19
CA ARG A 123 3.53 29.40 -6.31
C ARG A 123 4.93 29.92 -6.03
#